data_AF-A0A953WA11-F1
#
_entry.id   AF-A0A953WA11-F1
#
_cell.length_a   1.000
_cell.length_b   1.000
_cell.length_c   1.000
_cell.angle_alpha   90.00
_cell.angle_beta   90.00
_cell.angle_gamma   90.00
#
_symmetry.space_group_name_H-M   'P 1'
#
loop_
_entity.id
_entity.type
_entity.pdbx_description
1 polymer ?
#
loop_
_entity_poly.entity_id
_entity_poly.type
_entity_poly.pdbx_seq_one_letter_code
_entity_poly.pdbx_strand_id
1 'polypeptide(L)'
;LIIVTADHGHVLTFAGYPTKGNNILGLATASFDDGHEYDDDYARAADGRKYTTLAYTNGPGTLLTGQEEKGVRHEPTEEEVADVNYRQQAAIPMRSETHGGQDVTIYADGPRAYLFSGVVEQNYIFHVIDDALGLRKRAAK
;
A
#
# COMPACT_ATOMS: atom_id res chain seq x y z
N LEU A 1 -25.78 -12.03 -1.14
CA LEU A 1 -24.66 -11.74 -0.23
C LEU A 1 -23.45 -11.57 -1.12
N ILE A 2 -22.92 -10.36 -1.19
CA ILE A 2 -21.66 -10.03 -1.87
C ILE A 2 -20.70 -9.61 -0.78
N ILE A 3 -19.48 -10.16 -0.79
CA ILE A 3 -18.43 -9.86 0.19
C ILE A 3 -17.16 -9.51 -0.59
N VAL A 4 -16.49 -8.44 -0.18
CA VAL A 4 -15.17 -8.03 -0.67
C VAL A 4 -14.23 -7.94 0.52
N THR A 5 -13.11 -8.64 0.44
CA THR A 5 -12.07 -8.64 1.48
C THR A 5 -10.72 -9.02 0.86
N ALA A 6 -9.67 -9.06 1.66
CA ALA A 6 -8.36 -9.60 1.30
C ALA A 6 -8.03 -10.81 2.18
N ASP A 7 -7.13 -11.65 1.70
CA ASP A 7 -6.53 -12.72 2.50
C ASP A 7 -5.43 -12.19 3.41
N HIS A 8 -4.68 -11.17 2.98
CA HIS A 8 -3.68 -10.46 3.77
C HIS A 8 -3.38 -9.04 3.22
N GLY A 9 -2.59 -8.26 3.97
CA GLY A 9 -2.05 -6.98 3.54
C GLY A 9 -0.67 -7.09 2.88
N HIS A 10 -0.05 -5.93 2.67
CA HIS A 10 1.33 -5.74 2.19
C HIS A 10 2.01 -4.61 3.00
N VAL A 11 3.33 -4.51 2.96
CA VAL A 11 4.09 -3.47 3.70
C VAL A 11 4.20 -2.15 2.93
N LEU A 12 3.13 -1.82 2.20
CA LEU A 12 2.94 -0.57 1.46
C LEU A 12 2.70 0.59 2.43
N THR A 13 3.31 1.73 2.13
CA THR A 13 3.15 2.98 2.88
C THR A 13 2.82 4.11 1.92
N PHE A 14 2.01 5.05 2.42
CA PHE A 14 1.63 6.28 1.73
C PHE A 14 2.27 7.44 2.49
N ALA A 15 3.34 7.98 1.93
CA ALA A 15 4.07 9.10 2.50
C ALA A 15 3.29 10.42 2.32
N GLY A 16 3.31 11.24 3.36
CA GLY A 16 2.84 12.63 3.32
C GLY A 16 3.94 13.60 2.82
N TYR A 17 3.60 14.83 2.41
CA TYR A 17 2.27 15.45 2.42
C TYR A 17 1.91 16.00 1.02
N PRO A 18 1.83 15.14 -0.02
CA PRO A 18 1.57 15.62 -1.37
C PRO A 18 0.24 16.37 -1.46
N THR A 19 0.22 17.42 -2.28
CA THR A 19 -0.99 18.21 -2.52
C THR A 19 -2.10 17.36 -3.13
N LYS A 20 -3.35 17.75 -2.84
CA LYS A 20 -4.52 17.07 -3.41
C LYS A 20 -4.46 17.12 -4.94
N GLY A 21 -4.62 15.97 -5.58
CA GLY A 21 -4.52 15.83 -7.02
C GLY A 21 -3.15 15.35 -7.51
N ASN A 22 -2.16 15.20 -6.62
CA ASN A 22 -0.91 14.54 -6.96
C ASN A 22 -1.15 13.14 -7.53
N ASN A 23 -0.37 12.76 -8.55
CA ASN A 23 -0.42 11.41 -9.08
C ASN A 23 0.08 10.43 -8.01
N ILE A 24 -0.75 9.46 -7.62
CA ILE A 24 -0.44 8.52 -6.55
C ILE A 24 0.82 7.69 -6.85
N LEU A 25 1.13 7.44 -8.13
CA LEU A 25 2.32 6.71 -8.54
C LEU A 25 3.54 7.62 -8.74
N GLY A 26 3.33 8.94 -8.74
CA GLY A 26 4.36 9.92 -9.04
C GLY A 26 5.20 10.35 -7.84
N LEU A 27 6.08 11.31 -8.11
CA LEU A 27 6.81 12.05 -7.09
C LEU A 27 5.85 12.79 -6.17
N ALA A 28 6.19 12.90 -4.89
CA ALA A 28 5.41 13.68 -3.94
C ALA A 28 5.58 15.17 -4.26
N THR A 29 4.48 15.90 -4.44
CA THR A 29 4.47 17.35 -4.60
C THR A 29 4.69 18.05 -3.26
N ALA A 30 5.30 19.22 -3.29
CA ALA A 30 5.43 20.10 -2.14
C ALA A 30 4.06 20.67 -1.75
N SER A 31 3.79 20.82 -0.45
CA SER A 31 2.57 21.41 0.10
C SER A 31 2.95 22.64 0.92
N PHE A 32 2.15 23.71 0.90
CA PHE A 32 2.43 25.00 1.53
C PHE A 32 2.94 24.98 3.00
N ASP A 33 2.71 23.89 3.74
CA ASP A 33 3.18 23.69 5.12
C ASP A 33 4.62 23.13 5.24
N ASP A 34 5.26 22.74 4.13
CA ASP A 34 6.64 22.22 4.12
C ASP A 34 7.72 23.31 4.10
N GLY A 35 7.30 24.58 4.00
CA GLY A 35 8.20 25.73 3.98
C GLY A 35 9.12 25.78 2.77
N HIS A 36 8.75 25.17 1.63
CA HIS A 36 9.64 25.05 0.48
C HIS A 36 9.61 26.24 -0.50
N GLU A 37 10.82 26.73 -0.80
CA GLU A 37 11.23 27.68 -1.85
C GLU A 37 11.88 26.92 -3.04
N TYR A 38 11.38 25.75 -3.45
CA TYR A 38 11.97 25.00 -4.57
C TYR A 38 11.26 25.32 -5.89
N ASP A 39 12.03 25.54 -6.95
CA ASP A 39 11.53 25.98 -8.27
C ASP A 39 10.67 24.92 -9.01
N ASP A 40 10.66 23.66 -8.56
CA ASP A 40 10.09 22.52 -9.28
C ASP A 40 8.88 21.84 -8.59
N ASP A 41 8.29 22.45 -7.56
CA ASP A 41 7.05 22.00 -6.88
C ASP A 41 7.08 20.58 -6.26
N TYR A 42 8.25 19.92 -6.13
CA TYR A 42 8.36 18.60 -5.50
C TYR A 42 8.83 18.65 -4.04
N ALA A 43 8.28 17.76 -3.23
CA ALA A 43 8.75 17.52 -1.88
C ALA A 43 10.11 16.80 -1.92
N ARG A 44 10.99 17.18 -0.99
CA ARG A 44 12.32 16.58 -0.83
C ARG A 44 12.46 15.99 0.56
N ALA A 45 13.13 14.84 0.65
CA ALA A 45 13.48 14.27 1.95
C ALA A 45 14.66 15.05 2.58
N ALA A 46 15.08 14.67 3.80
CA ALA A 46 16.16 15.33 4.53
C ALA A 46 17.53 15.29 3.80
N ASP A 47 17.70 14.39 2.83
CA ASP A 47 18.88 14.31 1.96
C ASP A 47 18.81 15.25 0.75
N GLY A 48 17.76 16.07 0.66
CA GLY A 48 17.52 17.01 -0.43
C GLY A 48 17.05 16.37 -1.72
N ARG A 49 16.75 15.06 -1.75
CA ARG A 49 16.32 14.36 -2.97
C ARG A 49 14.80 14.16 -3.01
N LYS A 50 14.21 14.18 -4.21
CA LYS A 50 12.79 13.86 -4.42
C LYS A 50 12.45 12.43 -3.97
N TYR A 51 11.18 12.17 -3.69
CA TYR A 51 10.67 10.84 -3.32
C TYR A 51 9.25 10.64 -3.83
N THR A 52 8.77 9.40 -3.88
CA THR A 52 7.41 9.06 -4.32
C THR A 52 6.41 9.07 -3.18
N THR A 53 5.12 9.28 -3.50
CA THR A 53 4.04 9.15 -2.51
C THR A 53 3.97 7.74 -1.93
N LEU A 54 4.23 6.71 -2.75
CA LEU A 54 4.22 5.32 -2.33
C LEU A 54 5.64 4.81 -2.06
N ALA A 55 5.79 4.02 -0.99
CA ALA A 55 7.02 3.31 -0.67
C ALA A 55 6.70 1.97 0.02
N TYR A 56 7.67 1.06 0.05
CA TYR A 56 7.55 -0.20 0.78
C TYR A 56 8.55 -0.29 1.93
N THR A 57 8.22 -1.03 2.98
CA THR A 57 9.18 -1.25 4.07
C THR A 57 10.33 -2.15 3.61
N ASN A 58 10.04 -3.20 2.84
CA ASN A 58 11.01 -4.14 2.30
C ASN A 58 10.70 -4.49 0.84
N GLY A 59 11.66 -5.08 0.14
CA GLY A 59 11.44 -5.59 -1.21
C GLY A 59 12.56 -5.29 -2.19
N PRO A 60 12.32 -5.56 -3.48
CA PRO A 60 13.34 -5.49 -4.52
C PRO A 60 13.57 -4.07 -5.07
N GLY A 61 12.76 -3.08 -4.65
CA GLY A 61 13.00 -1.66 -4.93
C GLY A 61 13.97 -1.01 -3.94
N THR A 62 14.76 -1.82 -3.23
CA THR A 62 15.77 -1.32 -2.30
C THR A 62 16.90 -0.60 -3.02
N LEU A 63 17.42 0.41 -2.36
CA LEU A 63 18.55 1.21 -2.84
C LEU A 63 19.91 0.60 -2.46
N LEU A 64 19.89 -0.50 -1.69
CA LEU A 64 21.09 -1.16 -1.16
C LEU A 64 21.64 -2.29 -2.04
N THR A 65 21.13 -2.46 -3.27
CA THR A 65 21.60 -3.49 -4.19
C THR A 65 22.62 -2.94 -5.19
N GLY A 66 23.90 -3.09 -4.87
CA GLY A 66 24.96 -3.33 -5.86
C GLY A 66 25.63 -2.14 -6.56
N GLN A 67 24.95 -1.03 -6.82
CA GLN A 67 25.49 0.20 -7.46
C GLN A 67 24.49 1.30 -7.02
N GLU A 68 24.82 2.33 -6.25
CA GLU A 68 25.78 3.40 -6.47
C GLU A 68 26.50 3.74 -5.16
N GLU A 69 27.56 4.55 -5.22
CA GLU A 69 28.48 4.84 -4.12
C GLU A 69 27.84 4.90 -2.71
N LYS A 70 28.24 3.95 -1.84
CA LYS A 70 28.23 4.07 -0.37
C LYS A 70 27.00 4.77 0.26
N GLY A 71 25.81 4.16 0.15
CA GLY A 71 24.67 4.55 0.99
C GLY A 71 24.01 5.87 0.61
N VAL A 72 24.20 6.33 -0.63
CA VAL A 72 23.46 7.44 -1.20
C VAL A 72 22.16 6.93 -1.82
N ARG A 73 21.02 7.53 -1.47
CA ARG A 73 19.70 7.14 -1.98
C ARG A 73 19.48 7.68 -3.39
N HIS A 74 19.13 6.85 -4.37
CA HIS A 74 18.73 7.30 -5.72
C HIS A 74 17.65 8.39 -5.68
N GLU A 75 17.81 9.44 -6.49
CA GLU A 75 16.78 10.47 -6.68
C GLU A 75 15.95 10.10 -7.92
N PRO A 76 14.69 9.66 -7.75
CA PRO A 76 13.87 9.25 -8.87
C PRO A 76 13.43 10.47 -9.71
N THR A 77 13.38 10.26 -11.02
CA THR A 77 12.84 11.21 -12.01
C THR A 77 11.37 10.93 -12.33
N GLU A 78 10.69 11.89 -12.95
CA GLU A 78 9.30 11.69 -13.39
C GLU A 78 9.14 10.57 -14.43
N GLU A 79 10.11 10.46 -15.35
CA GLU A 79 10.10 9.42 -16.38
C GLU A 79 10.23 8.02 -15.75
N GLU A 80 11.13 7.87 -14.77
CA GLU A 80 11.31 6.61 -14.05
C GLU A 80 10.05 6.20 -13.31
N VAL A 81 9.43 7.11 -12.54
CA VAL A 81 8.23 6.76 -11.75
C VAL A 81 6.98 6.55 -12.61
N ALA A 82 7.00 6.99 -13.87
CA ALA A 82 5.96 6.73 -14.84
C ALA A 82 6.10 5.34 -15.53
N ASP A 83 7.24 4.67 -15.41
CA ASP A 83 7.42 3.32 -15.93
C ASP A 83 6.58 2.31 -15.14
N VAL A 84 5.82 1.48 -15.86
CA VAL A 84 4.99 0.41 -15.28
C VAL A 84 5.81 -0.62 -14.48
N ASN A 85 7.11 -0.73 -14.76
CA ASN A 85 8.05 -1.61 -14.09
C ASN A 85 8.82 -0.92 -12.96
N TYR A 86 8.54 0.36 -12.68
CA TYR A 86 9.18 1.08 -11.59
C TYR A 86 8.88 0.39 -10.27
N ARG A 87 9.95 0.15 -9.49
CA ARG A 87 9.86 -0.44 -8.15
C ARG A 87 10.02 0.68 -7.14
N GLN A 88 8.95 0.98 -6.41
CA GLN A 88 9.01 2.00 -5.36
C GLN A 88 10.11 1.68 -4.34
N GLN A 89 10.70 2.73 -3.78
CA GLN A 89 11.83 2.62 -2.89
C GLN A 89 11.47 1.76 -1.66
N ALA A 90 12.40 0.91 -1.25
CA ALA A 90 12.26 0.05 -0.09
C ALA A 90 13.45 0.14 0.87
N ALA A 91 13.18 0.16 2.18
CA ALA A 91 14.23 0.32 3.20
C ALA A 91 15.04 -0.96 3.42
N ILE A 92 14.39 -2.13 3.45
CA ILE A 92 15.04 -3.42 3.73
C ILE A 92 15.18 -4.22 2.42
N PRO A 93 16.41 -4.62 2.03
CA PRO A 93 16.65 -5.30 0.77
C PRO A 93 16.13 -6.73 0.79
N MET A 94 15.20 -7.04 -0.12
CA MET A 94 14.67 -8.40 -0.29
C MET A 94 14.40 -8.70 -1.76
N ARG A 95 14.51 -9.97 -2.17
CA ARG A 95 14.19 -10.37 -3.56
C ARG A 95 12.70 -10.20 -3.92
N SER A 96 11.85 -10.23 -2.90
CA SER A 96 10.39 -10.09 -2.95
C SER A 96 10.00 -9.28 -1.73
N GLU A 97 9.02 -8.41 -1.91
CA GLU A 97 8.33 -7.80 -0.77
C GLU A 97 7.56 -8.90 0.01
N THR A 98 7.36 -8.67 1.29
CA THR A 98 6.63 -9.58 2.20
C THR A 98 5.21 -9.10 2.47
N HIS A 99 4.28 -10.04 2.70
CA HIS A 99 2.93 -9.71 3.18
C HIS A 99 2.96 -8.87 4.46
N GLY A 100 1.90 -8.07 4.63
CA GLY A 100 1.63 -7.29 5.82
C GLY A 100 0.68 -8.03 6.78
N GLY A 101 0.97 -7.93 8.08
CA GLY A 101 0.20 -8.58 9.14
C GLY A 101 -0.88 -7.70 9.78
N GLN A 102 -1.16 -6.53 9.20
CA GLN A 102 -2.25 -5.65 9.63
C GLN A 102 -3.62 -6.24 9.28
N ASP A 103 -4.64 -5.84 10.04
CA ASP A 103 -6.04 -6.13 9.71
C ASP A 103 -6.40 -5.64 8.30
N VAL A 104 -7.24 -6.41 7.61
CA VAL A 104 -7.79 -6.06 6.29
C VAL A 104 -9.30 -5.81 6.39
N THR A 105 -9.83 -5.04 5.45
CA THR A 105 -11.24 -4.67 5.46
C THR A 105 -12.14 -5.80 4.96
N ILE A 106 -13.38 -5.82 5.46
CA ILE A 106 -14.48 -6.62 4.94
C ILE A 106 -15.61 -5.66 4.58
N TYR A 107 -15.99 -5.61 3.30
CA TYR A 107 -17.20 -4.95 2.82
C TYR A 107 -18.23 -6.02 2.48
N ALA A 108 -19.48 -5.85 2.90
CA ALA A 108 -20.53 -6.82 2.63
C ALA A 108 -21.87 -6.15 2.34
N ASP A 109 -22.63 -6.75 1.42
CA ASP A 109 -23.99 -6.32 1.08
C ASP A 109 -24.94 -7.52 0.84
N GLY A 110 -26.23 -7.34 1.17
CA GLY A 110 -27.29 -8.34 1.02
C GLY A 110 -27.59 -9.18 2.27
N PRO A 111 -28.18 -10.39 2.09
CA PRO A 111 -28.65 -11.22 3.22
C PRO A 111 -27.57 -11.48 4.26
N ARG A 112 -27.89 -11.22 5.54
CA ARG A 112 -26.98 -11.34 6.70
C ARG A 112 -25.72 -10.46 6.67
N ALA A 113 -25.58 -9.51 5.74
CA ALA A 113 -24.39 -8.64 5.69
C ALA A 113 -24.16 -7.83 6.98
N TYR A 114 -25.23 -7.48 7.71
CA TYR A 114 -25.16 -6.79 9.01
C TYR A 114 -24.37 -7.55 10.09
N LEU A 115 -24.08 -8.84 9.90
CA LEU A 115 -23.22 -9.62 10.80
C LEU A 115 -21.74 -9.26 10.68
N PHE A 116 -21.32 -8.58 9.60
CA PHE A 116 -19.99 -8.01 9.46
C PHE A 116 -19.97 -6.63 10.13
N SER A 117 -19.66 -6.61 11.42
CA SER A 117 -19.55 -5.40 12.22
C SER A 117 -18.42 -5.52 13.23
N GLY A 118 -17.70 -4.42 13.47
CA GLY A 118 -16.56 -4.40 14.38
C GLY A 118 -15.33 -5.12 13.82
N VAL A 119 -14.54 -5.69 14.74
CA VAL A 119 -13.32 -6.46 14.43
C VAL A 119 -13.60 -7.94 14.68
N VAL A 120 -13.22 -8.78 13.73
CA VAL A 120 -13.52 -10.22 13.74
C VAL A 120 -12.30 -11.01 13.28
N GLU A 121 -12.20 -12.26 13.73
CA GLU A 121 -11.24 -13.22 13.19
C GLU A 121 -11.57 -13.58 11.73
N GLN A 122 -10.56 -13.81 10.89
CA GLN A 122 -10.77 -14.05 9.44
C GLN A 122 -11.68 -15.28 9.17
N ASN A 123 -11.59 -16.33 9.99
CA ASN A 123 -12.43 -17.52 9.82
C ASN A 123 -13.94 -17.25 10.07
N TYR A 124 -14.28 -16.13 10.72
CA TYR A 124 -15.67 -15.69 10.90
C TYR A 124 -16.41 -15.49 9.57
N ILE A 125 -15.69 -15.10 8.51
CA ILE A 125 -16.26 -14.87 7.17
C ILE A 125 -17.01 -16.12 6.68
N PHE A 126 -16.39 -17.29 6.81
CA PHE A 126 -17.02 -18.55 6.43
C PHE A 126 -18.31 -18.81 7.23
N HIS A 127 -18.29 -18.53 8.53
CA HIS A 127 -19.44 -18.77 9.39
C HIS A 127 -20.64 -17.89 9.03
N VAL A 128 -20.40 -16.63 8.63
CA VAL A 128 -21.47 -15.75 8.13
C VAL A 128 -22.01 -16.23 6.78
N ILE A 129 -21.14 -16.66 5.86
CA ILE A 129 -21.57 -17.21 4.56
C ILE A 129 -22.43 -18.47 4.77
N ASP A 130 -22.01 -19.37 5.66
CA ASP A 130 -22.76 -20.57 5.99
C ASP A 130 -24.11 -20.26 6.63
N ASP A 131 -24.18 -19.30 7.56
CA ASP A 131 -25.46 -18.88 8.17
C ASP A 131 -26.42 -18.27 7.12
N ALA A 132 -25.89 -17.46 6.19
CA ALA A 132 -26.68 -16.83 5.15
C ALA A 132 -27.24 -17.81 4.11
N LEU A 133 -26.47 -18.84 3.75
CA LEU A 133 -26.79 -19.75 2.64
C LEU A 133 -27.19 -21.16 3.09
N GLY A 134 -27.04 -21.48 4.37
CA GLY A 134 -27.26 -22.81 4.93
C GLY A 134 -26.38 -23.89 4.29
N LEU A 135 -25.12 -23.57 3.96
CA LEU A 135 -24.26 -24.46 3.14
C LEU A 135 -24.09 -25.84 3.77
N ARG A 136 -23.77 -25.92 5.06
CA ARG A 136 -23.63 -27.19 5.79
C ARG A 136 -24.94 -27.98 5.85
N LYS A 137 -26.08 -27.29 6.01
CA LYS A 137 -27.41 -27.92 6.00
C LYS A 137 -27.77 -28.49 4.62
N ARG A 138 -27.31 -27.84 3.55
CA ARG A 138 -27.52 -28.30 2.17
C ARG A 138 -26.60 -29.46 1.81
N ALA A 139 -25.36 -29.47 2.30
CA ALA A 139 -24.39 -30.52 2.05
C ALA A 139 -24.67 -31.82 2.82
N ALA A 140 -25.39 -31.76 3.95
CA ALA A 140 -25.77 -32.92 4.75
C ALA A 140 -27.01 -33.68 4.21
N LYS A 141 -27.57 -33.23 3.08
CA LYS A 141 -28.68 -33.89 2.36
C LYS A 141 -28.14 -34.61 1.13
#